data_AF-A0A0M2HSB2-F1
#
_entry.id   AF-A0A0M2HSB2-F1
#
_cell.length_a   1.000
_cell.length_b   1.000
_cell.length_c   1.000
_cell.angle_alpha   90.00
_cell.angle_beta   90.00
_cell.angle_gamma   90.00
#
_symmetry.space_group_name_H-M   'P 1'
#
loop_
_entity.id
_entity.type
_entity.pdbx_description
1 polymer ?
#
loop_
_entity_poly.entity_id
_entity_poly.type
_entity_poly.pdbx_seq_one_letter_code
_entity_poly.pdbx_strand_id
1 'polypeptide(L)'
;MLAVTAAVAAALAVGVAERANSLDDERAATLAELRTVEVAADESAQHGDYLRGAIGGAEDDVADRAAVLAVRPAFVAEIAALSAALGRADGRVDTTADRASALSAQQAVLAERADPVVVTNATATVHALTAKIDGDVSTWLAAQQARRAPGGPAWSSSGPDGYARVRAALDRVGGTGVGLYESSSCAGGTAAACANSNGYIKYRADIANWGADRLNWAMAHELAHIYQFQVWGALTSSAAYQSMFGGDPEFLANCMAVVRGFPGSVGCDGDQQAWASGIWVGAVR
;
A
#
# COMPACT_ATOMS: atom_id res chain seq x y z
N MET A 1 -4.11 80.09 82.64
CA MET A 1 -4.14 78.63 82.89
C MET A 1 -5.13 77.93 81.95
N LEU A 2 -6.45 78.20 82.02
CA LEU A 2 -7.48 77.56 81.17
C LEU A 2 -7.24 77.64 79.65
N ALA A 3 -6.84 78.79 79.12
CA ALA A 3 -6.56 78.97 77.69
C ALA A 3 -5.36 78.14 77.19
N VAL A 4 -4.35 77.93 78.04
CA VAL A 4 -3.15 77.16 77.73
C VAL A 4 -3.47 75.66 77.71
N THR A 5 -4.25 75.17 78.68
CA THR A 5 -4.73 73.79 78.70
C THR A 5 -5.63 73.45 77.51
N ALA A 6 -6.50 74.38 77.08
CA ALA A 6 -7.34 74.18 75.90
C ALA A 6 -6.52 74.12 74.60
N ALA A 7 -5.50 74.97 74.45
CA ALA A 7 -4.60 74.96 73.29
C ALA A 7 -3.76 73.68 73.21
N VAL A 8 -3.26 73.18 74.35
CA VAL A 8 -2.51 71.91 74.42
C VAL A 8 -3.41 70.72 74.08
N ALA A 9 -4.64 70.69 74.59
CA ALA A 9 -5.59 69.62 74.29
C ALA A 9 -5.99 69.60 72.80
N ALA A 10 -6.17 70.77 72.17
CA ALA A 10 -6.45 70.88 70.74
C ALA A 10 -5.27 70.42 69.87
N ALA A 11 -4.04 70.82 70.23
CA ALA A 11 -2.83 70.39 69.51
C ALA A 11 -2.61 68.87 69.61
N LEU A 12 -2.87 68.28 70.78
CA LEU A 12 -2.82 66.83 70.97
C LEU A 12 -3.92 66.10 70.18
N ALA A 13 -5.14 66.63 70.12
CA ALA A 13 -6.22 66.04 69.34
C ALA A 13 -5.93 66.07 67.83
N VAL A 14 -5.34 67.16 67.33
CA VAL A 14 -4.89 67.27 65.93
C VAL A 14 -3.75 66.30 65.65
N GLY A 15 -2.73 66.23 66.51
CA GLY A 15 -1.62 65.29 66.35
C GLY A 15 -2.04 63.82 66.40
N VAL A 16 -3.03 63.47 67.24
CA VAL A 16 -3.63 62.13 67.29
C VAL A 16 -4.42 61.83 66.01
N ALA A 17 -5.18 62.80 65.49
CA ALA A 17 -5.92 62.64 64.23
C ALA A 17 -4.98 62.51 63.01
N GLU A 18 -3.91 63.30 62.94
CA GLU A 18 -2.89 63.18 61.90
C GLU A 18 -2.16 61.84 61.97
N ARG A 19 -1.84 61.34 63.18
CA ARG A 19 -1.24 60.01 63.33
C ARG A 19 -2.20 58.90 62.95
N ALA A 20 -3.49 59.03 63.28
CA ALA A 20 -4.51 58.07 62.86
C ALA A 20 -4.63 58.02 61.33
N ASN A 21 -4.69 59.18 60.66
CA ASN A 21 -4.72 59.25 59.20
C ASN A 21 -3.45 58.65 58.56
N SER A 22 -2.27 58.99 59.10
CA SER A 22 -1.00 58.41 58.64
C SER A 22 -0.95 56.89 58.80
N LEU A 23 -1.50 56.34 59.89
CA LEU A 23 -1.58 54.89 60.09
C LEU A 23 -2.58 54.23 59.15
N ASP A 24 -3.71 54.89 58.85
CA ASP A 24 -4.69 54.41 57.86
C ASP A 24 -4.11 54.42 56.44
N ASP A 25 -3.33 55.45 56.09
CA ASP A 25 -2.61 55.53 54.81
C ASP A 25 -1.52 54.44 54.70
N GLU A 26 -0.69 54.26 55.75
CA GLU A 26 0.31 53.18 55.83
C GLU A 26 -0.35 51.79 55.70
N ARG A 27 -1.50 51.60 56.36
CA ARG A 27 -2.28 50.36 56.28
C ARG A 27 -2.84 50.15 54.87
N ALA A 28 -3.38 51.18 54.24
CA ALA A 28 -3.92 51.09 52.89
C ALA A 28 -2.82 50.74 51.87
N ALA A 29 -1.64 51.37 51.99
CA ALA A 29 -0.48 51.08 51.15
C ALA A 29 0.01 49.63 51.34
N THR A 30 0.12 49.18 52.60
CA THR A 30 0.53 47.81 52.91
C THR A 30 -0.48 46.78 52.36
N LEU A 31 -1.78 47.05 52.47
CA LEU A 31 -2.81 46.17 51.90
C LEU A 31 -2.76 46.11 50.36
N ALA A 32 -2.43 47.23 49.70
CA ALA A 32 -2.26 47.26 48.25
C ALA A 32 -1.04 46.44 47.80
N GLU A 33 0.07 46.55 48.54
CA GLU A 33 1.27 45.73 48.29
C GLU A 33 0.99 44.24 48.51
N LEU A 34 0.34 43.87 49.63
CA LEU A 34 -0.02 42.48 49.91
C LEU A 34 -0.94 41.88 48.83
N ARG A 35 -1.93 42.62 48.33
CA ARG A 35 -2.78 42.17 47.21
C ARG A 35 -1.98 41.96 45.93
N THR A 36 -0.98 42.81 45.68
CA THR A 36 -0.11 42.66 44.51
C THR A 36 0.74 41.41 44.63
N VAL A 37 1.25 41.11 45.82
CA VAL A 37 1.99 39.86 46.11
C VAL A 37 1.08 38.63 45.99
N GLU A 38 -0.16 38.71 46.48
CA GLU A 38 -1.16 37.63 46.36
C GLU A 38 -1.44 37.30 44.89
N VAL A 39 -1.71 38.31 44.05
CA VAL A 39 -1.93 38.12 42.61
C VAL A 39 -0.69 37.51 41.94
N ALA A 40 0.50 37.99 42.25
CA ALA A 40 1.75 37.44 41.69
C ALA A 40 1.99 35.99 42.12
N ALA A 41 1.63 35.63 43.36
CA ALA A 41 1.72 34.27 43.85
C ALA A 41 0.73 33.33 43.13
N ASP A 42 -0.51 33.80 42.91
CA ASP A 42 -1.53 33.05 42.16
C ASP A 42 -1.13 32.84 40.69
N GLU A 43 -0.59 33.86 40.03
CA GLU A 43 -0.06 33.74 38.65
C GLU A 43 1.10 32.73 38.58
N SER A 44 2.01 32.77 39.56
CA SER A 44 3.12 31.82 39.63
C SER A 44 2.63 30.39 39.85
N ALA A 45 1.61 30.19 40.69
CA ALA A 45 1.00 28.89 40.92
C ALA A 45 0.34 28.35 39.64
N GLN A 46 -0.44 29.18 38.93
CA GLN A 46 -1.05 28.81 37.65
C GLN A 46 -0.01 28.45 36.58
N HIS A 47 1.08 29.21 36.51
CA HIS A 47 2.19 28.90 35.61
C HIS A 47 2.86 27.56 35.97
N GLY A 48 3.04 27.29 37.27
CA GLY A 48 3.56 26.02 37.77
C GLY A 48 2.65 24.81 37.48
N ASP A 49 1.33 24.98 37.54
CA ASP A 49 0.36 23.97 37.11
C ASP A 49 0.45 23.71 35.60
N TYR A 50 0.48 24.77 34.79
CA TYR A 50 0.64 24.67 33.34
C TYR A 50 1.92 23.92 32.94
N LEU A 51 3.06 24.29 33.52
CA LEU A 51 4.34 23.65 33.20
C LEU A 51 4.35 22.17 33.60
N ARG A 52 3.76 21.81 34.75
CA ARG A 52 3.62 20.40 35.14
C ARG A 52 2.77 19.60 34.15
N GLY A 53 1.66 20.18 33.68
CA GLY A 53 0.85 19.56 32.63
C GLY A 53 1.61 19.38 31.31
N ALA A 54 2.35 20.40 30.89
CA ALA A 54 3.16 20.35 29.67
C ALA A 54 4.30 19.32 29.76
N ILE A 55 4.95 19.21 30.93
CA ILE A 55 5.97 18.18 31.19
C ILE A 55 5.35 16.79 31.15
N GLY A 56 4.22 16.58 31.83
CA GLY A 56 3.53 15.28 31.82
C GLY A 56 3.17 14.83 30.40
N GLY A 57 2.60 15.72 29.58
CA GLY A 57 2.31 15.41 28.18
C GLY A 57 3.57 15.10 27.35
N ALA A 58 4.67 15.80 27.58
CA ALA A 58 5.94 15.51 26.92
C ALA A 58 6.56 14.16 27.36
N GLU A 59 6.40 13.79 28.63
CA GLU A 59 6.82 12.49 29.16
C GLU A 59 6.00 11.34 28.57
N ASP A 60 4.68 11.52 28.46
CA ASP A 60 3.77 10.56 27.83
C ASP A 60 4.11 10.37 26.33
N ASP A 61 4.30 11.46 25.57
CA ASP A 61 4.73 11.40 24.16
C ASP A 61 6.06 10.64 23.97
N VAL A 62 7.00 10.83 24.90
CA VAL A 62 8.29 10.11 24.89
C VAL A 62 8.08 8.62 25.20
N ALA A 63 7.24 8.29 26.17
CA ALA A 63 6.92 6.92 26.54
C ALA A 63 6.23 6.17 25.40
N ASP A 64 5.23 6.79 24.76
CA ASP A 64 4.50 6.25 23.61
C ASP A 64 5.44 5.99 22.43
N ARG A 65 6.30 6.96 22.10
CA ARG A 65 7.30 6.79 21.04
C ARG A 65 8.30 5.68 21.37
N ALA A 66 8.74 5.58 22.63
CA ALA A 66 9.63 4.51 23.07
C ALA A 66 8.96 3.12 22.93
N ALA A 67 7.67 3.01 23.27
CA ALA A 67 6.90 1.79 23.12
C ALA A 67 6.77 1.36 21.64
N VAL A 68 6.47 2.30 20.73
CA VAL A 68 6.44 2.05 19.29
C VAL A 68 7.81 1.61 18.77
N LEU A 69 8.90 2.27 19.18
CA LEU A 69 10.25 1.90 18.75
C LEU A 69 10.67 0.52 19.25
N ALA A 70 10.22 0.10 20.44
CA ALA A 70 10.53 -1.21 21.02
C ALA A 70 9.98 -2.38 20.18
N VAL A 71 8.84 -2.20 19.51
CA VAL A 71 8.18 -3.27 18.72
C VAL A 71 8.57 -3.31 17.25
N ARG A 72 9.13 -2.22 16.70
CA ARG A 72 9.55 -2.15 15.28
C ARG A 72 10.59 -3.19 14.82
N PRO A 73 11.57 -3.63 15.65
CA PRO A 73 12.51 -4.67 15.23
C PRO A 73 11.83 -5.97 14.79
N ALA A 74 10.73 -6.36 15.46
CA ALA A 74 9.96 -7.54 15.08
C ALA A 74 9.32 -7.38 13.69
N PHE A 75 8.75 -6.20 13.41
CA PHE A 75 8.21 -5.88 12.09
C PHE A 75 9.27 -5.99 10.99
N VAL A 76 10.49 -5.46 11.23
CA VAL A 76 11.60 -5.55 10.26
C VAL A 76 12.01 -7.00 10.00
N ALA A 77 12.03 -7.84 11.04
CA ALA A 77 12.31 -9.28 10.89
C ALA A 77 11.24 -9.97 10.01
N GLU A 78 9.96 -9.65 10.20
CA GLU A 78 8.88 -10.17 9.37
C GLU A 78 8.96 -9.68 7.91
N ILE A 79 9.38 -8.44 7.66
CA ILE A 79 9.61 -7.95 6.27
C ILE A 79 10.76 -8.72 5.60
N ALA A 80 11.82 -9.06 6.34
CA ALA A 80 12.91 -9.88 5.82
C ALA A 80 12.43 -11.31 5.50
N ALA A 81 11.61 -11.90 6.38
CA ALA A 81 11.00 -13.20 6.16
C ALA A 81 10.07 -13.22 4.94
N LEU A 82 9.20 -12.20 4.81
CA LEU A 82 8.35 -12.01 3.64
C LEU A 82 9.17 -11.88 2.36
N SER A 83 10.26 -11.12 2.38
CA SER A 83 11.15 -10.96 1.21
C SER A 83 11.73 -12.31 0.77
N ALA A 84 12.13 -13.16 1.72
CA ALA A 84 12.59 -14.50 1.43
C ALA A 84 11.48 -15.41 0.86
N ALA A 85 10.25 -15.30 1.39
CA ALA A 85 9.09 -16.04 0.87
C ALA A 85 8.72 -15.60 -0.55
N LEU A 86 8.71 -14.30 -0.83
CA LEU A 86 8.51 -13.75 -2.17
C LEU A 86 9.57 -14.24 -3.16
N GLY A 87 10.83 -14.35 -2.73
CA GLY A 87 11.89 -14.95 -3.54
C GLY A 87 11.67 -16.44 -3.83
N ARG A 88 11.13 -17.21 -2.87
CA ARG A 88 10.73 -18.61 -3.09
C ARG A 88 9.52 -18.75 -4.02
N ALA A 89 8.62 -17.76 -4.02
CA ALA A 89 7.41 -17.74 -4.82
C ALA A 89 7.62 -17.26 -6.26
N ASP A 90 8.76 -16.63 -6.54
CA ASP A 90 9.06 -16.06 -7.85
C ASP A 90 8.95 -17.11 -8.97
N GLY A 91 8.17 -16.77 -10.00
CA GLY A 91 7.83 -17.67 -11.12
C GLY A 91 6.98 -18.90 -10.76
N ARG A 92 6.47 -19.02 -9.52
CA ARG A 92 5.69 -20.18 -9.05
C ARG A 92 4.27 -19.80 -8.61
N VAL A 93 4.12 -18.67 -7.93
CA VAL A 93 2.85 -18.19 -7.35
C VAL A 93 2.69 -16.69 -7.65
N ASP A 94 1.49 -16.26 -8.03
CA ASP A 94 1.17 -14.83 -8.16
C ASP A 94 1.09 -14.20 -6.76
N THR A 95 1.96 -13.24 -6.50
CA THR A 95 2.08 -12.55 -5.19
C THR A 95 1.69 -11.07 -5.28
N THR A 96 1.04 -10.64 -6.36
CA THR A 96 0.75 -9.22 -6.63
C THR A 96 -0.10 -8.59 -5.53
N ALA A 97 -1.19 -9.25 -5.13
CA ALA A 97 -2.06 -8.77 -4.05
C ALA A 97 -1.34 -8.79 -2.69
N ASP A 98 -0.56 -9.85 -2.41
CA ASP A 98 0.18 -9.98 -1.16
C ASP A 98 1.23 -8.86 -1.00
N ARG A 99 1.91 -8.48 -2.09
CA ARG A 99 2.85 -7.34 -2.13
C ARG A 99 2.15 -6.01 -1.84
N ALA A 100 0.96 -5.78 -2.39
CA ALA A 100 0.18 -4.57 -2.12
C ALA A 100 -0.24 -4.48 -0.65
N SER A 101 -0.70 -5.58 -0.06
CA SER A 101 -1.04 -5.65 1.37
C SER A 101 0.18 -5.41 2.26
N ALA A 102 1.35 -5.96 1.91
CA ALA A 102 2.59 -5.73 2.65
C ALA A 102 3.07 -4.27 2.57
N LEU A 103 2.88 -3.60 1.43
CA LEU A 103 3.18 -2.17 1.30
C LEU A 103 2.26 -1.30 2.16
N SER A 104 0.96 -1.64 2.21
CA SER A 104 0.01 -0.95 3.09
C SER A 104 0.38 -1.10 4.58
N ALA A 105 0.79 -2.31 5.00
CA ALA A 105 1.29 -2.55 6.36
C ALA A 105 2.56 -1.73 6.68
N GLN A 106 3.51 -1.63 5.74
CA GLN A 106 4.71 -0.79 5.90
C GLN A 106 4.36 0.69 6.05
N GLN A 107 3.42 1.20 5.26
CA GLN A 107 2.97 2.59 5.36
C GLN A 107 2.33 2.89 6.71
N ALA A 108 1.54 1.97 7.26
CA ALA A 108 0.97 2.11 8.60
C ALA A 108 2.07 2.22 9.69
N VAL A 109 3.08 1.35 9.64
CA VAL A 109 4.21 1.39 10.61
C VAL A 109 5.05 2.65 10.48
N LEU A 110 5.26 3.15 9.25
CA LEU A 110 6.01 4.39 9.01
C LEU A 110 5.28 5.62 9.54
N ALA A 111 3.94 5.63 9.47
CA ALA A 111 3.11 6.72 9.96
C ALA A 111 2.94 6.70 11.49
N GLU A 112 3.03 5.52 12.12
CA GLU A 112 2.76 5.34 13.54
C GLU A 112 3.82 5.99 14.46
N ARG A 113 3.37 6.71 15.48
CA ARG A 113 4.22 7.44 16.44
C ARG A 113 3.91 7.19 17.90
N ALA A 114 2.71 6.71 18.22
CA ALA A 114 2.24 6.60 19.60
C ALA A 114 1.67 5.22 19.96
N ASP A 115 0.99 4.54 19.05
CA ASP A 115 0.30 3.29 19.35
C ASP A 115 1.13 2.04 18.91
N PRO A 116 1.76 1.30 19.84
CA PRO A 116 2.51 0.08 19.50
C PRO A 116 1.61 -1.06 18.98
N VAL A 117 0.29 -1.01 19.21
CA VAL A 117 -0.66 -2.02 18.72
C VAL A 117 -0.75 -1.97 17.20
N VAL A 118 -0.69 -0.78 16.59
CA VAL A 118 -0.67 -0.62 15.13
C VAL A 118 0.53 -1.36 14.51
N VAL A 119 1.71 -1.23 15.11
CA VAL A 119 2.91 -1.95 14.64
C VAL A 119 2.79 -3.45 14.85
N THR A 120 2.20 -3.87 15.98
CA THR A 120 1.98 -5.30 16.28
C THR A 120 0.98 -5.94 15.31
N ASN A 121 -0.10 -5.24 14.96
CA ASN A 121 -1.08 -5.69 13.97
C ASN A 121 -0.48 -5.77 12.56
N ALA A 122 0.33 -4.77 12.18
CA ALA A 122 1.06 -4.79 10.91
C ALA A 122 2.06 -5.96 10.86
N THR A 123 2.73 -6.25 11.97
CA THR A 123 3.64 -7.41 12.12
C THR A 123 2.88 -8.72 11.90
N ALA A 124 1.73 -8.89 12.57
CA ALA A 124 0.89 -10.08 12.39
C ALA A 124 0.36 -10.21 10.95
N THR A 125 0.05 -9.10 10.29
CA THR A 125 -0.37 -9.08 8.88
C THR A 125 0.74 -9.59 7.97
N VAL A 126 1.96 -9.08 8.11
CA VAL A 126 3.12 -9.53 7.32
C VAL A 126 3.45 -11.00 7.58
N HIS A 127 3.35 -11.43 8.84
CA HIS A 127 3.52 -12.83 9.22
C HIS A 127 2.49 -13.74 8.51
N ALA A 128 1.21 -13.36 8.51
CA ALA A 128 0.14 -14.10 7.85
C ALA A 128 0.33 -14.16 6.32
N LEU A 129 0.77 -13.06 5.69
CA LEU A 129 1.11 -13.03 4.27
C LEU A 129 2.26 -13.98 3.95
N THR A 130 3.30 -13.99 4.78
CA THR A 130 4.45 -14.90 4.64
C THR A 130 4.01 -16.35 4.71
N ALA A 131 3.22 -16.72 5.73
CA ALA A 131 2.69 -18.07 5.90
C ALA A 131 1.78 -18.50 4.74
N LYS A 132 0.94 -17.59 4.24
CA LYS A 132 0.10 -17.84 3.05
C LYS A 132 0.98 -18.13 1.83
N ILE A 133 1.96 -17.27 1.53
CA ILE A 133 2.85 -17.44 0.38
C ILE A 133 3.62 -18.77 0.48
N ASP A 134 4.17 -19.09 1.65
CA ASP A 134 4.87 -20.37 1.84
C ASP A 134 3.94 -21.58 1.68
N GLY A 135 2.69 -21.47 2.15
CA GLY A 135 1.65 -22.48 1.93
C GLY A 135 1.31 -22.66 0.44
N ASP A 136 1.16 -21.56 -0.30
CA ASP A 136 0.91 -21.57 -1.74
C ASP A 136 2.09 -22.20 -2.50
N VAL A 137 3.33 -21.86 -2.12
CA VAL A 137 4.55 -22.46 -2.69
C VAL A 137 4.66 -23.95 -2.36
N SER A 138 4.38 -24.35 -1.13
CA SER A 138 4.37 -25.77 -0.73
C SER A 138 3.33 -26.56 -1.51
N THR A 139 2.13 -26.00 -1.68
CA THR A 139 1.07 -26.60 -2.50
C THR A 139 1.51 -26.76 -3.95
N TRP A 140 2.16 -25.74 -4.51
CA TRP A 140 2.75 -25.80 -5.84
C TRP A 140 3.82 -26.89 -5.94
N LEU A 141 4.75 -26.99 -4.97
CA LEU A 141 5.81 -28.00 -4.93
C LEU A 141 5.25 -29.43 -4.81
N ALA A 142 4.26 -29.63 -3.94
CA ALA A 142 3.59 -30.91 -3.76
C ALA A 142 2.89 -31.34 -5.05
N ALA A 143 2.22 -30.39 -5.74
CA ALA A 143 1.66 -30.63 -7.05
C ALA A 143 2.75 -31.04 -8.05
N GLN A 144 3.89 -30.33 -8.10
CA GLN A 144 5.01 -30.69 -8.98
C GLN A 144 5.60 -32.08 -8.68
N GLN A 145 5.69 -32.47 -7.42
CA GLN A 145 6.25 -33.76 -7.01
C GLN A 145 5.31 -34.93 -7.31
N ALA A 146 4.01 -34.77 -7.06
CA ALA A 146 3.00 -35.76 -7.44
C ALA A 146 2.98 -35.99 -8.97
N ARG A 147 3.29 -34.96 -9.75
CA ARG A 147 3.37 -35.03 -11.22
C ARG A 147 4.60 -35.77 -11.75
N ARG A 148 5.62 -36.05 -10.92
CA ARG A 148 6.85 -36.80 -11.27
C ARG A 148 6.81 -38.29 -10.89
N ALA A 149 5.73 -38.79 -10.29
CA ALA A 149 5.60 -40.20 -9.93
C ALA A 149 5.46 -41.10 -11.19
N PRO A 150 6.11 -42.28 -11.25
CA PRO A 150 6.03 -43.15 -12.42
C PRO A 150 4.61 -43.70 -12.59
N GLY A 151 3.98 -43.45 -13.76
CA GLY A 151 2.72 -44.09 -14.17
C GLY A 151 1.47 -43.20 -14.27
N GLY A 152 1.58 -41.87 -14.06
CA GLY A 152 0.46 -40.95 -14.26
C GLY A 152 0.22 -40.56 -15.73
N PRO A 153 -1.03 -40.23 -16.15
CA PRO A 153 -1.33 -39.83 -17.53
C PRO A 153 -0.53 -38.59 -17.98
N ALA A 154 -0.15 -38.53 -19.26
CA ALA A 154 0.81 -37.60 -19.87
C ALA A 154 0.42 -36.09 -19.96
N TRP A 155 -0.40 -35.57 -19.04
CA TRP A 155 -0.97 -34.20 -19.12
C TRP A 155 -0.64 -33.30 -17.91
N SER A 156 0.57 -33.40 -17.33
CA SER A 156 0.78 -32.93 -15.96
C SER A 156 1.69 -31.70 -15.74
N SER A 157 2.68 -31.39 -16.58
CA SER A 157 3.40 -30.11 -16.56
C SER A 157 4.35 -30.01 -17.77
N SER A 158 4.68 -28.80 -18.23
CA SER A 158 5.70 -28.58 -19.25
C SER A 158 7.13 -28.73 -18.72
N GLY A 159 7.30 -28.76 -17.39
CA GLY A 159 8.61 -28.81 -16.74
C GLY A 159 9.41 -27.50 -16.88
N PRO A 160 10.59 -27.38 -16.25
CA PRO A 160 11.40 -26.16 -16.28
C PRO A 160 11.76 -25.71 -17.70
N ASP A 161 12.15 -26.64 -18.56
CA ASP A 161 12.53 -26.34 -19.95
C ASP A 161 11.33 -25.96 -20.81
N GLY A 162 10.17 -26.59 -20.58
CA GLY A 162 8.93 -26.24 -21.26
C GLY A 162 8.42 -24.86 -20.83
N TYR A 163 8.47 -24.54 -19.54
CA TYR A 163 8.15 -23.20 -19.06
C TYR A 163 9.10 -22.16 -19.64
N ALA A 164 10.41 -22.41 -19.62
CA ALA A 164 11.40 -21.52 -20.21
C ALA A 164 11.15 -21.29 -21.70
N ARG A 165 10.72 -22.33 -22.43
CA ARG A 165 10.35 -22.24 -23.85
C ARG A 165 9.12 -21.37 -24.08
N VAL A 166 8.04 -21.57 -23.31
CA VAL A 166 6.82 -20.73 -23.41
C VAL A 166 7.13 -19.30 -22.99
N ARG A 167 7.99 -19.11 -21.96
CA ARG A 167 8.45 -17.79 -21.56
C ARG A 167 9.20 -17.09 -22.69
N ALA A 168 10.19 -17.75 -23.29
CA ALA A 168 10.96 -17.21 -24.40
C ALA A 168 10.08 -16.88 -25.63
N ALA A 169 9.04 -17.68 -25.88
CA ALA A 169 8.05 -17.37 -26.91
C ALA A 169 7.27 -16.10 -26.58
N LEU A 170 6.81 -15.91 -25.33
CA LEU A 170 6.14 -14.66 -24.95
C LEU A 170 7.07 -13.44 -25.04
N ASP A 171 8.32 -13.58 -24.60
CA ASP A 171 9.30 -12.49 -24.64
C ASP A 171 9.59 -12.11 -26.11
N ARG A 172 9.73 -13.11 -26.99
CA ARG A 172 9.92 -12.91 -28.44
C ARG A 172 8.80 -12.11 -29.07
N VAL A 173 7.55 -12.37 -28.68
CA VAL A 173 6.40 -11.62 -29.21
C VAL A 173 6.21 -10.28 -28.52
N GLY A 174 7.08 -9.88 -27.60
CA GLY A 174 7.08 -8.56 -26.93
C GLY A 174 6.30 -8.52 -25.61
N GLY A 175 6.12 -9.65 -24.93
CA GLY A 175 5.45 -9.74 -23.63
C GLY A 175 6.40 -9.80 -22.43
N THR A 176 7.64 -9.31 -22.59
CA THR A 176 8.59 -9.18 -21.49
C THR A 176 7.95 -8.44 -20.31
N GLY A 177 7.97 -9.05 -19.12
CA GLY A 177 7.36 -8.49 -17.91
C GLY A 177 5.88 -8.82 -17.70
N VAL A 178 5.21 -9.48 -18.65
CA VAL A 178 3.85 -10.01 -18.45
C VAL A 178 3.91 -11.32 -17.67
N GLY A 179 3.14 -11.42 -16.58
CA GLY A 179 3.08 -12.64 -15.76
C GLY A 179 2.66 -13.86 -16.58
N LEU A 180 3.30 -15.00 -16.36
CA LEU A 180 3.01 -16.26 -17.06
C LEU A 180 2.86 -17.40 -16.07
N TYR A 181 1.77 -18.14 -16.19
CA TYR A 181 1.42 -19.20 -15.26
C TYR A 181 0.99 -20.46 -16.00
N GLU A 182 1.60 -21.59 -15.67
CA GLU A 182 1.10 -22.87 -16.15
C GLU A 182 -0.19 -23.24 -15.39
N SER A 183 -1.24 -23.63 -16.11
CA SER A 183 -2.55 -23.98 -15.57
C SER A 183 -3.20 -25.07 -16.41
N SER A 184 -3.87 -26.02 -15.75
CA SER A 184 -4.69 -27.04 -16.42
C SER A 184 -6.03 -26.50 -16.95
N SER A 185 -6.39 -25.27 -16.59
CA SER A 185 -7.64 -24.62 -17.00
C SER A 185 -7.44 -23.15 -17.34
N CYS A 186 -8.13 -22.71 -18.37
CA CYS A 186 -8.19 -21.32 -18.80
C CYS A 186 -9.61 -20.79 -18.69
N ALA A 187 -9.88 -20.00 -17.65
CA ALA A 187 -11.21 -19.43 -17.34
C ALA A 187 -12.37 -20.46 -17.34
N GLY A 188 -12.11 -21.70 -16.89
CA GLY A 188 -13.10 -22.78 -16.88
C GLY A 188 -13.31 -23.52 -18.20
N GLY A 189 -12.59 -23.13 -19.27
CA GLY A 189 -12.63 -23.77 -20.59
C GLY A 189 -11.43 -24.67 -20.89
N THR A 190 -11.44 -25.23 -22.10
CA THR A 190 -10.39 -26.12 -22.66
C THR A 190 -9.35 -25.38 -23.50
N ALA A 191 -9.35 -24.04 -23.45
CA ALA A 191 -8.39 -23.21 -24.18
C ALA A 191 -6.95 -23.56 -23.77
N ALA A 192 -6.05 -23.49 -24.74
CA ALA A 192 -4.66 -23.89 -24.55
C ALA A 192 -3.82 -22.81 -23.87
N ALA A 193 -4.23 -21.56 -24.01
CA ALA A 193 -3.76 -20.42 -23.24
C ALA A 193 -4.93 -19.44 -23.05
N CYS A 194 -4.76 -18.48 -22.15
CA CYS A 194 -5.73 -17.43 -21.89
C CYS A 194 -5.08 -16.25 -21.17
N ALA A 195 -5.41 -15.05 -21.62
CA ALA A 195 -5.11 -13.82 -20.91
C ALA A 195 -6.13 -13.54 -19.79
N ASN A 196 -5.65 -12.92 -18.72
CA ASN A 196 -6.48 -12.46 -17.61
C ASN A 196 -6.48 -10.93 -17.56
N SER A 197 -7.63 -10.33 -17.21
CA SER A 197 -7.78 -8.89 -17.07
C SER A 197 -6.85 -8.27 -16.02
N ASN A 198 -6.33 -9.05 -15.07
CA ASN A 198 -5.34 -8.63 -14.10
C ASN A 198 -3.89 -8.59 -14.64
N GLY A 199 -3.69 -8.75 -15.95
CA GLY A 199 -2.39 -8.49 -16.59
C GLY A 199 -1.45 -9.69 -16.69
N TYR A 200 -1.97 -10.92 -16.69
CA TYR A 200 -1.15 -12.13 -16.83
C TYR A 200 -1.75 -13.14 -17.81
N ILE A 201 -0.91 -14.07 -18.28
CA ILE A 201 -1.29 -15.14 -19.19
C ILE A 201 -1.18 -16.50 -18.48
N LYS A 202 -2.19 -17.33 -18.64
CA LYS A 202 -2.18 -18.75 -18.24
C LYS A 202 -2.01 -19.63 -19.48
N TYR A 203 -1.36 -20.77 -19.31
CA TYR A 203 -1.18 -21.73 -20.41
C TYR A 203 -1.20 -23.18 -19.97
N ARG A 204 -1.62 -24.06 -20.87
CA ARG A 204 -1.65 -25.51 -20.65
C ARG A 204 -0.32 -26.14 -20.99
N ALA A 205 0.13 -27.08 -20.18
CA ALA A 205 1.45 -27.71 -20.27
C ALA A 205 1.83 -28.25 -21.66
N ASP A 206 0.89 -28.81 -22.41
CA ASP A 206 1.14 -29.41 -23.74
C ASP A 206 1.55 -28.39 -24.80
N ILE A 207 1.23 -27.10 -24.65
CA ILE A 207 1.62 -26.10 -25.66
C ILE A 207 3.13 -25.91 -25.74
N ALA A 208 3.84 -26.26 -24.66
CA ALA A 208 5.30 -26.28 -24.66
C ALA A 208 5.89 -27.28 -25.65
N ASN A 209 5.10 -28.21 -26.20
CA ASN A 209 5.51 -29.14 -27.25
C ASN A 209 5.02 -28.73 -28.65
N TRP A 210 4.30 -27.62 -28.79
CA TRP A 210 3.83 -27.15 -30.09
C TRP A 210 4.97 -26.65 -30.96
N GLY A 211 4.79 -26.69 -32.28
CA GLY A 211 5.73 -26.06 -33.23
C GLY A 211 5.95 -24.58 -32.89
N ALA A 212 7.14 -24.06 -33.20
CA ALA A 212 7.54 -22.71 -32.81
C ALA A 212 6.56 -21.64 -33.31
N ASP A 213 6.11 -21.73 -34.56
CA ASP A 213 5.18 -20.75 -35.15
C ASP A 213 3.83 -20.74 -34.41
N ARG A 214 3.30 -21.94 -34.12
CA ARG A 214 2.04 -22.08 -33.38
C ARG A 214 2.17 -21.58 -31.94
N LEU A 215 3.29 -21.85 -31.28
CA LEU A 215 3.54 -21.37 -29.92
C LEU A 215 3.68 -19.84 -29.88
N ASN A 216 4.43 -19.26 -30.82
CA ASN A 216 4.59 -17.82 -30.90
C ASN A 216 3.26 -17.12 -31.24
N TRP A 217 2.47 -17.67 -32.17
CA TRP A 217 1.10 -17.17 -32.43
C TRP A 217 0.25 -17.19 -31.17
N ALA A 218 0.23 -18.31 -30.42
CA ALA A 218 -0.56 -18.40 -29.19
C ALA A 218 -0.14 -17.34 -28.18
N MET A 219 1.16 -17.11 -27.99
CA MET A 219 1.65 -16.07 -27.09
C MET A 219 1.32 -14.65 -27.58
N ALA A 220 1.40 -14.39 -28.90
CA ALA A 220 1.05 -13.10 -29.46
C ALA A 220 -0.46 -12.82 -29.33
N HIS A 221 -1.29 -13.84 -29.53
CA HIS A 221 -2.73 -13.80 -29.40
C HIS A 221 -3.14 -13.49 -27.95
N GLU A 222 -2.61 -14.23 -26.97
CA GLU A 222 -2.92 -13.94 -25.57
C GLU A 222 -2.41 -12.58 -25.12
N LEU A 223 -1.23 -12.17 -25.60
CA LEU A 223 -0.72 -10.84 -25.33
C LEU A 223 -1.64 -9.75 -25.92
N ALA A 224 -2.29 -10.00 -27.05
CA ALA A 224 -3.24 -9.06 -27.63
C ALA A 224 -4.42 -8.83 -26.71
N HIS A 225 -4.95 -9.88 -26.09
CA HIS A 225 -6.01 -9.76 -25.09
C HIS A 225 -5.60 -8.91 -23.88
N ILE A 226 -4.36 -9.02 -23.40
CA ILE A 226 -3.86 -8.13 -22.33
C ILE A 226 -3.99 -6.66 -22.73
N TYR A 227 -3.64 -6.32 -23.97
CA TYR A 227 -3.76 -4.94 -24.46
C TYR A 227 -5.23 -4.54 -24.68
N GLN A 228 -6.08 -5.45 -25.17
CA GLN A 228 -7.51 -5.20 -25.29
C GLN A 228 -8.14 -4.90 -23.93
N PHE A 229 -7.76 -5.62 -22.86
CA PHE A 229 -8.28 -5.36 -21.51
C PHE A 229 -7.93 -3.96 -21.01
N GLN A 230 -6.75 -3.43 -21.35
CA GLN A 230 -6.34 -2.08 -20.97
C GLN A 230 -7.20 -0.99 -21.61
N VAL A 231 -7.78 -1.27 -22.78
CA VAL A 231 -8.60 -0.31 -23.54
C VAL A 231 -10.06 -0.75 -23.64
N TRP A 232 -10.51 -1.71 -22.81
CA TRP A 232 -11.78 -2.42 -23.00
C TRP A 232 -12.99 -1.49 -23.16
N GLY A 233 -13.06 -0.42 -22.35
CA GLY A 233 -14.14 0.56 -22.42
C GLY A 233 -14.19 1.29 -23.77
N ALA A 234 -13.05 1.82 -24.22
CA ALA A 234 -12.94 2.50 -25.50
C ALA A 234 -13.13 1.56 -26.68
N LEU A 235 -12.53 0.37 -26.60
CA LEU A 235 -12.66 -0.69 -27.58
C LEU A 235 -14.13 -1.07 -27.82
N THR A 236 -14.86 -1.38 -26.75
CA THR A 236 -16.26 -1.83 -26.86
C THR A 236 -17.22 -0.71 -27.31
N SER A 237 -16.86 0.56 -27.07
CA SER A 237 -17.58 1.72 -27.58
C SER A 237 -17.26 2.10 -29.05
N SER A 238 -16.22 1.50 -29.64
CA SER A 238 -15.76 1.86 -30.98
C SER A 238 -16.67 1.29 -32.08
N ALA A 239 -17.24 2.17 -32.90
CA ALA A 239 -18.01 1.76 -34.08
C ALA A 239 -17.14 1.01 -35.09
N ALA A 240 -15.86 1.36 -35.22
CA ALA A 240 -14.92 0.67 -36.09
C ALA A 240 -14.63 -0.75 -35.61
N TYR A 241 -14.53 -0.96 -34.29
CA TYR A 241 -14.40 -2.31 -33.72
C TYR A 241 -15.62 -3.18 -34.05
N GLN A 242 -16.83 -2.61 -33.89
CA GLN A 242 -18.07 -3.30 -34.23
C GLN A 242 -18.18 -3.60 -35.74
N SER A 243 -17.80 -2.66 -36.61
CA SER A 243 -17.94 -2.85 -38.06
C SER A 243 -16.87 -3.76 -38.66
N MET A 244 -15.62 -3.64 -38.20
CA MET A 244 -14.48 -4.38 -38.77
C MET A 244 -14.32 -5.78 -38.17
N PHE A 245 -14.69 -5.96 -36.90
CA PHE A 245 -14.48 -7.22 -36.16
C PHE A 245 -15.79 -7.82 -35.65
N GLY A 246 -16.94 -7.22 -35.92
CA GLY A 246 -18.23 -7.71 -35.43
C GLY A 246 -18.37 -7.65 -33.90
N GLY A 247 -17.50 -6.89 -33.22
CA GLY A 247 -17.39 -6.90 -31.77
C GLY A 247 -16.69 -8.14 -31.19
N ASP A 248 -16.04 -8.97 -32.02
CA ASP A 248 -15.37 -10.21 -31.61
C ASP A 248 -13.91 -9.96 -31.13
N PRO A 249 -13.62 -10.13 -29.83
CA PRO A 249 -12.29 -9.90 -29.28
C PRO A 249 -11.28 -10.96 -29.70
N GLU A 250 -11.72 -12.19 -29.98
CA GLU A 250 -10.88 -13.30 -30.44
C GLU A 250 -10.42 -13.07 -31.87
N PHE A 251 -11.32 -12.61 -32.74
CA PHE A 251 -10.96 -12.24 -34.10
C PHE A 251 -9.97 -11.08 -34.13
N LEU A 252 -10.23 -10.04 -33.32
CA LEU A 252 -9.29 -8.93 -33.17
C LEU A 252 -7.93 -9.39 -32.62
N ALA A 253 -7.89 -10.27 -31.62
CA ALA A 253 -6.64 -10.78 -31.08
C ALA A 253 -5.82 -11.56 -32.12
N ASN A 254 -6.48 -12.33 -33.00
CA ASN A 254 -5.83 -12.95 -34.15
C ASN A 254 -5.20 -11.92 -35.10
N CYS A 255 -5.91 -10.83 -35.42
CA CYS A 255 -5.33 -9.76 -36.24
C CYS A 255 -4.16 -9.05 -35.58
N MET A 256 -4.27 -8.81 -34.28
CA MET A 256 -3.19 -8.22 -33.50
C MET A 256 -1.94 -9.13 -33.51
N ALA A 257 -2.10 -10.46 -33.51
CA ALA A 257 -0.98 -11.40 -33.67
C ALA A 257 -0.38 -11.35 -35.09
N VAL A 258 -1.22 -11.26 -36.14
CA VAL A 258 -0.78 -11.11 -37.54
C VAL A 258 0.12 -9.89 -37.72
N VAL A 259 -0.28 -8.71 -37.20
CA VAL A 259 0.51 -7.48 -37.36
C VAL A 259 1.83 -7.48 -36.57
N ARG A 260 1.97 -8.36 -35.57
CA ARG A 260 3.25 -8.63 -34.90
C ARG A 260 4.12 -9.67 -35.62
N GLY A 261 3.65 -10.19 -36.76
CA GLY A 261 4.39 -11.18 -37.56
C GLY A 261 4.20 -12.63 -37.10
N PHE A 262 3.17 -12.92 -36.31
CA PHE A 262 2.86 -14.26 -35.80
C PHE A 262 1.46 -14.69 -36.23
N PRO A 263 1.23 -14.95 -37.53
CA PRO A 263 -0.09 -15.30 -38.04
C PRO A 263 -0.57 -16.67 -37.56
N GLY A 264 -1.86 -16.74 -37.24
CA GLY A 264 -2.56 -17.99 -36.95
C GLY A 264 -3.28 -18.56 -38.17
N SER A 265 -4.28 -19.41 -37.93
CA SER A 265 -5.15 -19.94 -38.98
C SER A 265 -6.25 -18.97 -39.41
N VAL A 266 -6.52 -17.93 -38.62
CA VAL A 266 -7.50 -16.89 -38.92
C VAL A 266 -6.77 -15.68 -39.48
N GLY A 267 -7.12 -15.29 -40.70
CA GLY A 267 -6.56 -14.12 -41.38
C GLY A 267 -7.45 -12.89 -41.28
N CYS A 268 -6.88 -11.73 -41.57
CA CYS A 268 -7.62 -10.49 -41.77
C CYS A 268 -7.01 -9.62 -42.86
N ASP A 269 -7.83 -8.72 -43.38
CA ASP A 269 -7.45 -7.82 -44.46
C ASP A 269 -6.54 -6.66 -43.98
N GLY A 270 -6.11 -5.84 -44.94
CA GLY A 270 -5.17 -4.74 -44.68
C GLY A 270 -5.75 -3.65 -43.78
N ASP A 271 -7.05 -3.37 -43.86
CA ASP A 271 -7.70 -2.33 -43.07
C ASP A 271 -7.86 -2.78 -41.61
N GLN A 272 -8.27 -4.03 -41.42
CA GLN A 272 -8.32 -4.68 -40.10
C GLN A 272 -6.94 -4.72 -39.44
N GLN A 273 -5.90 -5.06 -40.19
CA GLN A 273 -4.52 -5.05 -39.69
C GLN A 273 -4.05 -3.64 -39.31
N ALA A 274 -4.28 -2.65 -40.18
CA ALA A 274 -3.91 -1.26 -39.89
C ALA A 274 -4.57 -0.77 -38.59
N TRP A 275 -5.86 -1.04 -38.42
CA TRP A 275 -6.59 -0.67 -37.22
C TRP A 275 -6.10 -1.42 -35.97
N ALA A 276 -5.94 -2.75 -36.06
CA ALA A 276 -5.46 -3.59 -34.95
C ALA A 276 -4.06 -3.19 -34.46
N SER A 277 -3.19 -2.72 -35.37
CA SER A 277 -1.86 -2.21 -35.02
C SER A 277 -1.91 -1.02 -34.04
N GLY A 278 -2.96 -0.21 -34.11
CA GLY A 278 -3.16 0.96 -33.27
C GLY A 278 -3.32 0.62 -31.78
N ILE A 279 -3.82 -0.57 -31.44
CA ILE A 279 -3.97 -1.00 -30.06
C ILE A 279 -2.60 -1.23 -29.40
N TRP A 280 -1.65 -1.83 -30.14
CA TRP A 280 -0.31 -2.10 -29.61
C TRP A 280 0.46 -0.84 -29.21
N VAL A 281 0.21 0.26 -29.90
CA VAL A 281 0.88 1.55 -29.69
C VAL A 281 0.04 2.55 -28.88
N GLY A 282 -1.13 2.12 -28.38
CA GLY A 282 -2.03 2.95 -27.57
C GLY A 282 -2.66 4.11 -28.33
N ALA A 283 -2.87 3.96 -29.65
CA ALA A 283 -3.59 4.92 -30.49
C ALA A 283 -5.12 4.78 -30.37
N VAL A 284 -5.60 3.63 -29.89
CA VAL A 284 -7.01 3.40 -29.51
C VAL A 284 -7.11 3.65 -28.00
N ARG A 285 -7.94 4.62 -27.57
CA ARG A 285 -8.11 5.06 -26.17
C ARG A 285 -9.53 5.50 -25.88
#